data_AF-A0A7K2Z334-F1
#
_entry.id   AF-A0A7K2Z334-F1
#
_cell.length_a   1.000
_cell.length_b   1.000
_cell.length_c   1.000
_cell.angle_alpha   90.00
_cell.angle_beta   90.00
_cell.angle_gamma   90.00
#
_symmetry.space_group_name_H-M   'P 1'
#
loop_
_entity.id
_entity.type
_entity.pdbx_description
1 polymer ?
#
loop_
_entity_poly.entity_id
_entity_poly.type
_entity_poly.pdbx_seq_one_letter_code
_entity_poly.pdbx_strand_id
1 'polypeptide(L)'
;MALTGRAVLAAALGVLVVGLLLPSWYGLLVVEGLVLLGVVTDLLLAAGVRGLTFERAGDTAVRLGERAEVTLTVSNPGPRPL
;
A
#
# COMPACT_ATOMS: atom_id res chain seq x y z
N MET A 1 2.77 -0.49 -2.27
CA MET A 1 1.70 -0.92 -3.19
C MET A 1 0.63 -1.59 -2.34
N ALA A 2 -0.61 -1.09 -2.34
CA ALA A 2 -1.69 -1.62 -1.51
C ALA A 2 -2.02 -3.09 -1.84
N LEU A 3 -1.79 -3.50 -3.08
CA LEU A 3 -1.78 -4.91 -3.49
C LEU A 3 -0.33 -5.32 -3.74
N THR A 4 0.19 -6.17 -2.87
CA THR A 4 1.57 -6.66 -2.91
C THR A 4 1.65 -8.00 -3.67
N GLY A 5 2.83 -8.39 -4.13
CA GLY A 5 3.02 -9.70 -4.81
C GLY A 5 2.60 -10.90 -3.95
N ARG A 6 2.61 -10.75 -2.62
CA ARG A 6 2.12 -11.77 -1.68
C ARG A 6 0.61 -12.05 -1.80
N ALA A 7 -0.22 -11.03 -2.09
CA ALA A 7 -1.65 -11.24 -2.29
C ALA A 7 -1.91 -12.05 -3.57
N VAL A 8 -1.17 -11.74 -4.64
CA VAL A 8 -1.22 -12.48 -5.91
C VAL A 8 -0.75 -13.92 -5.71
N LEU A 9 0.35 -14.13 -4.98
CA LEU A 9 0.85 -15.47 -4.67
C LEU A 9 -0.17 -16.27 -3.85
N ALA A 10 -0.78 -15.66 -2.82
CA ALA A 10 -1.80 -16.29 -2.00
C ALA A 10 -3.02 -16.69 -2.83
N ALA A 11 -3.49 -15.82 -3.73
CA ALA A 11 -4.59 -16.13 -4.64
C ALA A 11 -4.21 -17.27 -5.60
N ALA A 12 -3.02 -17.26 -6.19
CA ALA A 12 -2.56 -18.32 -7.09
C ALA A 12 -2.48 -19.69 -6.41
N LEU A 13 -1.96 -19.74 -5.17
CA LEU A 13 -1.98 -20.96 -4.36
C LEU A 13 -3.41 -21.37 -4.01
N GLY A 14 -4.27 -20.38 -3.71
CA GLY A 14 -5.69 -20.57 -3.49
C GLY A 14 -6.40 -21.26 -4.66
N VAL A 15 -6.09 -20.90 -5.90
CA VAL A 15 -6.64 -21.56 -7.10
C VAL A 15 -6.31 -23.06 -7.10
N LEU A 16 -5.08 -23.45 -6.72
CA LEU A 16 -4.71 -24.85 -6.63
C LEU A 16 -5.49 -25.57 -5.52
N VAL A 17 -5.67 -24.93 -4.36
CA VAL A 17 -6.45 -25.48 -3.24
C VAL A 17 -7.91 -25.68 -3.64
N VAL A 18 -8.55 -24.69 -4.26
CA VAL A 18 -9.95 -24.81 -4.71
C VAL A 18 -10.06 -25.84 -5.82
N GLY A 19 -9.21 -25.76 -6.84
CA GLY A 19 -9.30 -26.64 -8.02
C GLY A 19 -9.01 -28.11 -7.73
N LEU A 20 -8.11 -28.40 -6.79
CA LEU A 20 -7.66 -29.78 -6.51
C LEU A 20 -8.25 -30.38 -5.24
N LEU A 21 -8.48 -29.56 -4.19
CA LEU A 21 -8.87 -30.07 -2.86
C LEU A 21 -10.32 -29.76 -2.49
N LEU A 22 -10.84 -28.60 -2.90
CA LEU A 22 -12.16 -28.11 -2.48
C LEU A 22 -12.94 -27.45 -3.64
N PRO A 23 -13.27 -28.18 -4.73
CA PRO A 23 -13.87 -27.61 -5.94
C PRO A 23 -15.35 -27.28 -5.75
N SER A 24 -15.61 -26.26 -4.95
CA SER A 24 -16.93 -25.87 -4.49
C SER A 24 -17.00 -24.36 -4.23
N TRP A 25 -18.22 -23.84 -4.19
CA TRP A 25 -18.45 -22.44 -3.82
C TRP A 25 -17.94 -22.12 -2.41
N TYR A 26 -17.98 -23.09 -1.49
CA TYR A 26 -17.44 -22.95 -0.16
C TYR A 26 -15.91 -22.79 -0.16
N GLY A 27 -15.20 -23.62 -0.94
CA GLY A 27 -13.75 -23.51 -1.10
C GLY A 27 -13.34 -22.14 -1.63
N LEU A 28 -14.08 -21.63 -2.64
CA LEU A 28 -13.86 -20.29 -3.18
C LEU A 28 -14.06 -19.19 -2.12
N LEU A 29 -15.18 -19.24 -1.39
CA LEU A 29 -15.49 -18.26 -0.34
C LEU A 29 -14.43 -18.21 0.76
N VAL A 30 -13.91 -19.37 1.18
CA VAL A 30 -12.86 -19.44 2.21
C VAL A 30 -11.57 -18.82 1.71
N VAL A 31 -11.11 -19.20 0.51
CA VAL A 31 -9.85 -18.70 -0.05
C VAL A 31 -9.91 -17.20 -0.30
N GLU A 32 -10.96 -16.72 -0.98
CA GLU A 32 -11.13 -15.29 -1.25
C GLU A 32 -11.34 -14.49 0.03
N GLY A 33 -12.05 -15.05 1.02
CA GLY A 33 -12.21 -14.44 2.33
C GLY A 33 -10.88 -14.23 3.06
N LEU A 34 -9.98 -15.22 3.01
CA LEU A 34 -8.65 -15.10 3.60
C LEU A 34 -7.77 -14.08 2.88
N VAL A 35 -7.79 -14.07 1.54
CA VAL A 35 -7.05 -13.08 0.74
C VAL A 35 -7.56 -11.68 1.04
N LEU A 36 -8.89 -11.49 1.04
CA LEU A 36 -9.52 -10.21 1.36
C LEU A 36 -9.17 -9.75 2.77
N LEU A 37 -9.22 -10.64 3.77
CA LEU A 37 -8.83 -10.32 5.14
C LEU A 37 -7.38 -9.85 5.22
N GLY A 38 -6.47 -10.51 4.50
CA GLY A 38 -5.07 -10.09 4.41
C GLY A 38 -4.92 -8.69 3.81
N VAL A 39 -5.59 -8.42 2.69
CA VAL A 39 -5.58 -7.09 2.04
C VAL A 39 -6.16 -6.01 2.95
N VAL A 40 -7.30 -6.27 3.60
CA VAL A 40 -7.91 -5.33 4.56
C VAL A 40 -6.97 -5.08 5.73
N THR A 41 -6.29 -6.10 6.24
CA THR A 41 -5.31 -5.95 7.32
C THR A 41 -4.13 -5.10 6.87
N ASP A 42 -3.58 -5.33 5.68
CA ASP A 42 -2.50 -4.50 5.12
C ASP A 42 -2.94 -3.02 5.01
N LEU A 43 -4.15 -2.76 4.51
CA LEU A 43 -4.72 -1.41 4.42
C LEU A 43 -4.95 -0.78 5.79
N LEU A 44 -5.46 -1.57 6.74
CA LEU A 44 -5.68 -1.18 8.12
C LEU A 44 -4.39 -1.09 8.93
N LEU A 45 -3.23 -1.45 8.41
CA LEU A 45 -1.94 -1.24 9.09
C LEU A 45 -1.09 -0.18 8.39
N ALA A 46 -1.35 0.09 7.10
CA ALA A 46 -0.70 1.16 6.37
C ALA A 46 -0.96 2.53 7.02
N ALA A 47 0.05 3.40 6.97
CA ALA A 47 -0.11 4.80 7.33
C ALA A 47 -0.97 5.54 6.29
N GLY A 48 -1.88 6.38 6.78
CA GLY A 48 -2.79 7.14 5.93
C GLY A 48 -2.10 8.31 5.25
N VAL A 49 -2.09 8.33 3.92
CA VAL A 49 -1.44 9.41 3.14
C VAL A 49 -2.26 10.70 3.07
N ARG A 50 -3.56 10.65 3.40
CA ARG A 50 -4.47 11.81 3.33
C ARG A 50 -4.17 12.90 4.35
N GLY A 51 -3.58 12.54 5.48
CA GLY A 51 -3.25 13.46 6.58
C GLY A 51 -1.84 14.02 6.53
N LEU A 52 -1.06 13.72 5.48
CA LEU A 52 0.32 14.21 5.38
C LEU A 52 0.33 15.71 5.15
N THR A 53 1.19 16.40 5.88
CA THR A 53 1.43 17.83 5.70
C THR A 53 2.77 18.05 5.04
N PHE A 54 2.86 19.13 4.26
CA PHE A 54 4.01 19.42 3.42
C PHE A 54 4.46 20.85 3.68
N GLU A 55 5.75 21.03 3.93
CA GLU A 55 6.37 22.33 4.09
C GLU A 55 7.54 22.45 3.11
N ARG A 56 7.54 23.51 2.31
CA ARG A 56 8.61 23.81 1.36
C ARG A 56 9.46 24.94 1.89
N ALA A 57 10.78 24.75 1.89
CA ALA A 57 11.77 25.75 2.28
C ALA A 57 12.88 25.85 1.21
N GLY A 58 13.73 26.87 1.32
CA GLY A 58 14.82 27.13 0.38
C GLY A 58 14.41 28.08 -0.74
N ASP A 59 15.12 28.02 -1.86
CA ASP A 59 15.05 29.03 -2.91
C ASP A 59 13.67 29.09 -3.57
N THR A 60 13.17 30.31 -3.75
CA THR A 60 11.91 30.58 -4.48
C THR A 60 12.14 31.16 -5.87
N ALA A 61 13.37 31.62 -6.16
CA ALA A 61 13.79 32.11 -7.46
C ALA A 61 15.31 31.94 -7.61
N VAL A 62 15.77 31.69 -8.83
CA VAL A 62 17.18 31.55 -9.18
C VAL A 62 17.42 32.07 -10.59
N ARG A 63 18.64 32.53 -10.89
CA ARG A 63 19.03 32.97 -12.23
C ARG A 63 19.17 31.78 -13.17
N LEU A 64 19.01 32.03 -14.47
CA LEU A 64 19.22 31.02 -15.49
C LEU A 64 20.67 30.52 -15.45
N GLY A 65 20.84 29.19 -15.37
CA GLY A 65 22.15 28.54 -15.29
C GLY A 65 22.67 28.35 -13.86
N GLU A 66 22.03 28.94 -12.86
CA GLU A 66 22.41 28.82 -11.46
C GLU A 66 21.63 27.70 -10.75
N ARG A 67 22.20 27.17 -9.67
CA ARG A 67 21.59 26.09 -8.87
C ARG A 67 20.68 26.67 -7.79
N ALA A 68 19.47 26.12 -7.69
CA ALA A 68 18.57 26.34 -6.55
C ALA A 68 18.55 25.12 -5.63
N GLU A 69 18.52 25.37 -4.33
CA GLU A 69 18.33 24.34 -3.31
C GLU A 69 16.97 24.52 -2.63
N VAL A 70 16.20 23.43 -2.59
CA VAL A 70 14.85 23.42 -2.05
C VAL A 70 14.69 22.18 -1.18
N THR A 71 14.09 22.36 -0.01
CA THR A 71 13.74 21.27 0.90
C THR A 71 12.23 21.11 0.94
N LEU A 72 11.75 19.87 0.84
CA LEU A 72 10.35 19.51 1.09
C LEU A 72 10.30 18.62 2.33
N THR A 73 9.75 19.13 3.41
CA THR A 73 9.48 18.38 4.63
C THR A 73 8.10 17.73 4.51
N VAL A 74 8.05 16.40 4.64
CA VAL A 74 6.79 15.64 4.69
C VAL A 74 6.57 15.19 6.13
N SER A 75 5.53 15.70 6.77
CA SER A 75 5.18 15.32 8.15
C SER A 75 3.99 14.38 8.15
N ASN A 76 4.10 13.32 8.92
CA ASN A 76 3.01 12.39 9.18
C ASN A 76 2.50 12.59 10.62
N PRO A 77 1.38 13.30 10.81
CA PRO A 77 0.79 13.48 12.14
C PRO A 77 -0.01 12.25 12.59
N GLY A 78 -0.16 11.25 11.72
CA GLY A 78 -0.90 10.03 12.01
C GLY A 78 -0.18 9.13 13.01
N PRO A 79 -0.92 8.25 13.71
CA PRO A 79 -0.36 7.37 14.73
C PRO A 79 0.47 6.21 14.18
N ARG A 80 0.59 6.07 12.85
CA ARG A 80 1.28 4.97 12.19
C ARG A 80 2.47 5.51 11.42
N PRO A 81 3.65 4.88 11.51
CA PRO A 81 4.82 5.31 10.75
C PRO A 81 4.60 5.11 9.25
N LEU A 82 5.14 6.03 8.44
CA LEU A 82 5.25 5.91 6.98
C LEU A 82 6.46 5.07 6.60
#